data_AF-A0A3B8WSN5-F1
#
_entry.id   AF-A0A3B8WSN5-F1
#
_cell.length_a   1.000
_cell.length_b   1.000
_cell.length_c   1.000
_cell.angle_alpha   90.00
_cell.angle_beta   90.00
_cell.angle_gamma   90.00
#
_symmetry.space_group_name_H-M   'P 1'
#
loop_
_entity.id
_entity.type
_entity.pdbx_description
1 polymer ?
#
loop_
_entity_poly.entity_id
_entity_poly.type
_entity_poly.pdbx_seq_one_letter_code
_entity_poly.pdbx_strand_id
1 'polypeptide(L)'
;NALDHGIETPEDRTKAGKPATGEVVLSLTREGGDVVLRMMDDGKGIPSDVIRDKAVRQGLMRADEDLSEREILQFILQPGFSTAQQVTQISGRGV
;
A
#
# COMPACT_ATOMS: atom_id res chain seq x y z
N ASN A 1 4.33 6.07 -4.27
CA ASN A 1 3.29 5.31 -3.54
C ASN A 1 2.82 6.04 -2.28
N ALA A 2 3.65 6.18 -1.23
CA ALA A 2 3.24 6.92 -0.02
C ALA A 2 2.74 8.34 -0.33
N LEU A 3 3.46 9.12 -1.15
CA LEU A 3 3.06 10.49 -1.49
C LEU A 3 1.90 10.61 -2.49
N ASP A 4 1.70 9.61 -3.36
CA ASP A 4 0.69 9.63 -4.44
C ASP A 4 -0.64 9.08 -3.93
N HIS A 5 -0.58 7.97 -3.17
CA HIS A 5 -1.75 7.21 -2.76
C HIS A 5 -1.86 6.98 -1.26
N GLY A 6 -0.76 7.11 -0.49
CA GLY A 6 -0.73 6.78 0.94
C GLY A 6 -1.21 7.91 1.83
N ILE A 7 -0.57 9.08 1.73
CA ILE A 7 -0.89 10.28 2.49
C ILE A 7 -2.16 10.93 1.93
N GLU A 8 -3.10 11.24 2.81
CA GLU A 8 -4.36 11.90 2.46
C GLU A 8 -4.19 13.42 2.33
N THR A 9 -5.20 14.10 1.79
CA THR A 9 -5.23 15.57 1.77
C THR A 9 -5.24 16.15 3.19
N PRO A 10 -4.71 17.36 3.43
CA PRO A 10 -4.74 17.99 4.76
C PRO A 10 -6.15 18.04 5.38
N GLU A 11 -7.16 18.29 4.55
CA GLU A 11 -8.57 18.31 4.97
C GLU A 11 -9.03 16.93 5.44
N ASP A 12 -8.75 15.87 4.68
CA ASP A 12 -9.18 14.52 5.02
C ASP A 12 -8.41 13.97 6.23
N ARG A 13 -7.13 14.33 6.38
CA ARG A 13 -6.34 14.01 7.58
C ARG A 13 -6.94 14.65 8.82
N THR A 14 -7.30 15.93 8.73
CA THR A 14 -7.92 16.66 9.85
C THR A 14 -9.27 16.04 10.23
N LYS A 15 -10.09 15.64 9.24
CA LYS A 15 -11.36 14.91 9.48
C LYS A 15 -11.14 13.56 10.14
N ALA A 16 -10.06 12.87 9.81
CA ALA A 16 -9.66 11.60 10.42
C ALA A 16 -8.97 11.77 11.80
N GLY A 17 -8.83 13.00 12.31
CA GLY A 17 -8.20 13.30 13.60
C GLY A 17 -6.67 13.23 13.57
N LYS A 18 -6.06 13.30 12.39
CA LYS A 18 -4.61 13.22 12.17
C LYS A 18 -4.01 14.62 11.95
N PRO A 19 -2.69 14.83 12.17
CA PRO A 19 -2.03 16.09 11.83
C PRO A 19 -2.21 16.43 10.34
N ALA A 20 -2.40 17.71 10.02
CA ALA A 20 -2.57 18.17 8.64
C ALA A 20 -1.34 17.84 7.76
N THR A 21 -0.14 17.85 8.36
CA THR A 21 1.09 17.39 7.72
C THR A 21 1.19 15.86 7.83
N GLY A 22 1.40 15.17 6.71
CA GLY A 22 1.73 13.75 6.67
C GLY A 22 3.23 13.49 6.88
N GLU A 23 3.56 12.32 7.38
CA GLU A 23 4.92 11.89 7.64
C GLU A 23 5.26 10.64 6.82
N VAL A 24 6.45 10.66 6.18
CA VAL A 24 7.06 9.48 5.56
C VAL A 24 8.46 9.33 6.13
N VAL A 25 8.70 8.20 6.77
CA VAL A 25 9.97 7.85 7.41
C VAL A 25 10.70 6.82 6.56
N LEU A 26 11.94 7.14 6.19
CA LEU A 26 12.89 6.20 5.60
C LEU A 26 13.99 5.94 6.61
N SER A 27 14.15 4.69 7.04
CA SER A 27 15.25 4.28 7.91
C SER A 27 16.09 3.21 7.24
N LEU A 28 17.39 3.27 7.52
CA LEU A 28 18.38 2.30 7.08
C LEU A 28 19.09 1.78 8.32
N THR A 29 18.94 0.50 8.62
CA THR A 29 19.58 -0.14 9.76
C THR A 29 20.45 -1.30 9.29
N ARG A 30 21.49 -1.62 10.06
CA ARG A 30 22.28 -2.83 9.85
C ARG A 30 21.90 -3.87 10.89
N GLU A 31 21.34 -4.98 10.44
CA GLU A 31 20.90 -6.08 11.30
C GLU A 31 21.75 -7.30 10.97
N GLY A 32 22.77 -7.55 11.80
CA GLY A 32 23.77 -8.59 11.54
C GLY A 32 24.57 -8.31 10.25
N GLY A 33 24.44 -9.21 9.28
CA GLY A 33 25.08 -9.10 7.96
C GLY A 33 24.30 -8.24 6.96
N ASP A 34 23.01 -8.01 7.23
CA ASP A 34 22.09 -7.40 6.27
C ASP A 34 21.93 -5.90 6.49
N VAL A 35 21.59 -5.20 5.41
CA VAL A 35 21.18 -3.80 5.43
C VAL A 35 19.66 -3.77 5.20
N VAL A 36 18.93 -3.28 6.19
CA VAL A 36 17.47 -3.22 6.18
C VAL A 36 17.03 -1.80 5.88
N LEU A 37 16.42 -1.61 4.71
CA LEU A 37 15.73 -0.36 4.35
C LEU A 37 14.26 -0.49 4.75
N ARG A 38 13.77 0.40 5.62
CA ARG A 38 12.37 0.46 6.02
C ARG A 38 11.77 1.79 5.60
N MET A 39 10.62 1.72 4.94
CA MET A 39 9.79 2.87 4.61
C MET A 39 8.47 2.74 5.35
N MET A 40 8.03 3.82 6.00
CA MET A 40 6.78 3.89 6.74
C MET A 40 6.12 5.23 6.45
N ASP A 41 4.81 5.23 6.35
CA ASP A 41 4.01 6.45 6.28
C ASP A 41 2.88 6.40 7.30
N ASP A 42 2.39 7.57 7.69
CA ASP A 42 1.25 7.71 8.58
C ASP A 42 -0.03 7.99 7.78
N GLY A 43 -0.16 7.42 6.58
CA GLY A 43 -1.28 7.63 5.66
C GLY A 43 -2.54 6.85 6.03
N LYS A 44 -3.46 6.71 5.07
CA LYS A 44 -4.72 5.97 5.25
C LYS A 44 -4.55 4.45 5.26
N GLY A 45 -3.33 3.96 5.09
CA GLY A 45 -3.03 2.55 4.93
C GLY A 45 -3.45 1.99 3.58
N ILE A 46 -3.31 0.68 3.43
CA ILE A 46 -3.62 -0.04 2.19
C ILE A 46 -5.05 -0.60 2.31
N PRO A 47 -5.96 -0.31 1.35
CA PRO A 47 -7.34 -0.79 1.42
C PRO A 47 -7.42 -2.28 1.06
N SER A 48 -7.40 -3.14 2.09
CA SER A 48 -7.41 -4.61 1.94
C SER A 48 -8.66 -5.13 1.21
N ASP A 49 -9.83 -4.52 1.43
CA ASP A 49 -11.07 -4.88 0.73
C ASP A 49 -10.97 -4.66 -0.78
N VAL A 50 -10.35 -3.55 -1.23
CA VAL A 50 -10.16 -3.25 -2.65
C VAL A 50 -9.22 -4.26 -3.31
N ILE A 51 -8.21 -4.72 -2.57
CA ILE A 51 -7.28 -5.75 -3.02
C ILE A 51 -7.99 -7.09 -3.13
N ARG A 52 -8.78 -7.48 -2.11
CA ARG A 52 -9.58 -8.71 -2.12
C ARG A 52 -10.51 -8.74 -3.34
N ASP A 53 -11.30 -7.69 -3.53
CA ASP A 53 -12.21 -7.56 -4.67
C ASP A 53 -11.50 -7.73 -6.02
N LYS A 54 -10.32 -7.12 -6.14
CA LYS A 54 -9.52 -7.22 -7.36
C LYS A 54 -8.93 -8.62 -7.55
N ALA A 55 -8.44 -9.25 -6.49
CA ALA A 55 -7.91 -10.61 -6.52
C ALA A 55 -8.97 -11.62 -6.94
N VAL A 56 -10.21 -11.49 -6.42
CA VAL A 56 -11.35 -12.31 -6.86
C VAL A 56 -11.66 -12.09 -8.33
N ARG A 57 -11.74 -10.84 -8.81
CA ARG A 57 -12.01 -10.54 -10.23
C ARG A 57 -10.94 -11.06 -11.19
N GLN A 58 -9.68 -11.14 -10.74
CA GLN A 58 -8.57 -11.68 -11.51
C GLN A 58 -8.41 -13.20 -11.37
N GLY A 59 -9.24 -13.86 -10.57
CA GLY A 59 -9.19 -15.31 -10.34
C GLY A 59 -7.99 -15.75 -9.49
N LEU A 60 -7.36 -14.83 -8.75
CA LEU A 60 -6.21 -15.12 -7.88
C LEU A 60 -6.64 -15.73 -6.53
N MET A 61 -7.89 -15.52 -6.14
CA MET A 61 -8.51 -16.15 -4.97
C MET A 61 -10.01 -16.34 -5.21
N ARG A 62 -10.64 -17.23 -4.44
CA ARG A 62 -12.10 -17.37 -4.46
C ARG A 62 -12.76 -16.41 -3.47
N ALA A 63 -14.03 -16.07 -3.72
CA ALA A 63 -14.77 -15.13 -2.87
C ALA A 63 -15.08 -15.69 -1.47
N ASP A 64 -15.17 -17.02 -1.35
CA ASP A 64 -15.42 -17.77 -0.12
C ASP A 64 -14.13 -18.14 0.64
N GLU A 65 -12.98 -17.74 0.11
CA GLU A 65 -11.68 -18.05 0.71
C GLU A 65 -11.36 -17.10 1.88
N ASP A 66 -11.17 -17.69 3.06
CA ASP A 66 -10.89 -16.96 4.29
C ASP A 66 -9.37 -16.76 4.45
N LEU A 67 -8.86 -15.79 3.70
CA LEU A 67 -7.48 -15.31 3.85
C LEU A 67 -7.40 -14.22 4.91
N SER A 68 -6.33 -14.24 5.70
CA SER A 68 -5.98 -13.16 6.60
C SER A 68 -5.67 -11.87 5.83
N GLU A 69 -5.81 -10.72 6.49
CA GLU A 69 -5.48 -9.42 5.89
C GLU A 69 -4.04 -9.39 5.34
N ARG A 70 -3.10 -10.01 6.07
CA ARG A 70 -1.70 -10.08 5.65
C ARG A 70 -1.53 -10.84 4.33
N GLU A 71 -2.27 -11.94 4.13
CA GLU A 71 -2.24 -12.73 2.90
C GLU A 71 -2.87 -11.96 1.74
N ILE A 72 -3.98 -11.25 1.98
CA ILE A 72 -4.59 -10.38 0.97
C ILE A 72 -3.60 -9.29 0.53
N LEU A 73 -2.90 -8.67 1.48
CA LEU A 73 -1.91 -7.65 1.17
C LEU A 73 -0.76 -8.18 0.31
N GLN A 74 -0.44 -9.49 0.31
CA GLN A 74 0.61 -10.05 -0.55
C GLN A 74 0.28 -9.93 -2.05
N PHE A 75 -1.00 -9.82 -2.44
CA PHE A 75 -1.37 -9.67 -3.85
C PHE A 75 -0.78 -8.41 -4.49
N ILE A 76 -0.47 -7.36 -3.72
CA ILE A 76 0.16 -6.14 -4.26
C ILE A 76 1.57 -6.39 -4.82
N LEU A 77 2.21 -7.49 -4.42
CA LEU A 77 3.53 -7.89 -4.91
C LEU A 77 3.45 -8.70 -6.21
N GLN A 78 2.25 -9.13 -6.63
CA GLN A 78 2.08 -9.89 -7.86
C GLN A 78 2.28 -9.00 -9.09
N PRO A 79 3.04 -9.46 -10.10
CA PRO A 79 3.23 -8.72 -11.34
C PRO A 79 1.88 -8.40 -12.00
N GLY A 80 1.70 -7.14 -12.42
CA GLY A 80 0.46 -6.68 -13.05
C GLY A 80 -0.70 -6.43 -12.07
N PHE A 81 -0.50 -6.65 -10.78
CA PHE A 81 -1.44 -6.27 -9.74
C PHE A 81 -1.21 -4.81 -9.35
N SER A 82 -2.25 -3.98 -9.47
CA SER A 82 -2.22 -2.58 -9.07
C SER A 82 -3.64 -2.15 -8.75
N THR A 83 -3.87 -1.41 -7.68
CA THR A 83 -5.19 -0.84 -7.39
C THR A 83 -5.48 0.44 -8.18
N ALA A 84 -4.51 0.95 -8.94
CA ALA A 84 -4.65 2.17 -9.71
C ALA A 84 -5.63 1.99 -10.88
N GLN A 85 -6.56 2.92 -11.04
CA GLN A 85 -7.48 2.97 -12.18
C GLN A 85 -6.80 3.45 -13.47
N GLN A 86 -5.71 4.22 -13.35
CA GLN A 86 -4.90 4.73 -14.46
C GLN A 86 -3.41 4.59 -14.16
N VAL A 87 -2.60 4.33 -15.19
CA VAL A 87 -1.14 4.33 -15.09
C VAL A 87 -0.67 5.79 -15.07
N THR A 88 -0.09 6.25 -13.97
CA THR A 88 0.53 7.59 -13.87
C THR A 88 2.05 7.47 -13.99
N GLN A 89 2.74 8.53 -14.43
CA GLN A 89 4.21 8.56 -14.52
C GLN A 89 4.90 8.44 -13.15
N ILE A 90 4.19 8.74 -12.07
CA ILE A 90 4.70 8.73 -10.68
C ILE A 90 4.50 7.36 -10.02
N SER A 91 3.50 6.60 -10.48
CA SER A 91 3.26 5.22 -10.08
C SER A 91 4.14 4.28 -10.89
N GLY A 92 5.40 4.14 -10.44
CA GLY A 92 6.45 3.38 -11.12
C GLY A 92 6.00 2.00 -11.61
N ARG A 93 6.14 1.79 -12.93
CA ARG A 93 6.34 0.49 -13.54
C ARG A 93 7.84 0.38 -13.87
N GLY A 94 8.56 -0.51 -13.21
CA GLY A 94 9.93 -0.88 -13.58
C GLY A 94 11.00 -0.09 -12.81
N VAL A 95 11.89 -0.65 -12.00
CA VAL A 95 12.43 -2.03 -11.97
C VAL A 95 11.45 -3.19 -11.94
#